data_AF-A0A833TXY0-F1
#
_entry.id   AF-A0A833TXY0-F1
#
_cell.length_a   1.000
_cell.length_b   1.000
_cell.length_c   1.000
_cell.angle_alpha   90.00
_cell.angle_beta   90.00
_cell.angle_gamma   90.00
#
_symmetry.space_group_name_H-M   'P 1'
#
loop_
_entity.id
_entity.type
_entity.pdbx_description
1 polymer ?
#
loop_
_entity_poly.entity_id
_entity_poly.type
_entity_poly.pdbx_seq_one_letter_code
_entity_poly.pdbx_strand_id
1 'polypeptide(L)'
;MNKFCQSCGRPLTTTNAGTKANGDSSNYYCISCYQDGAFTDPTLTIDDIKAKGIKEIKQSKMNIFKKIFLLICYPSRLQRLDRWRES
;
A
#
# COMPACT_ATOMS: atom_id res chain seq x y z
N MET A 1 6.82 -1.51 13.37
CA MET A 1 5.99 -1.69 12.16
C MET A 1 4.95 -0.59 12.05
N ASN A 2 4.82 0.05 10.89
CA ASN A 2 3.77 1.03 10.60
C ASN A 2 2.40 0.38 10.56
N LYS A 3 1.34 1.18 10.79
CA LYS A 3 -0.05 0.70 10.67
C LYS A 3 -0.49 0.48 9.21
N PHE A 4 0.15 1.20 8.28
CA PHE A 4 -0.15 1.17 6.85
C PHE A 4 1.13 1.08 6.04
N CYS A 5 1.03 0.45 4.87
CA CYS A 5 2.11 0.39 3.90
C CYS A 5 2.40 1.80 3.35
N GLN A 6 3.65 2.24 3.44
CA GLN A 6 4.13 3.54 2.96
C GLN A 6 4.28 3.63 1.43
N SER A 7 3.82 2.61 0.68
CA SER A 7 3.78 2.62 -0.79
C SER A 7 2.35 2.56 -1.33
N CYS A 8 1.46 1.73 -0.77
CA CYS A 8 0.11 1.54 -1.31
C CYS A 8 -1.02 1.89 -0.33
N GLY A 9 -0.69 2.27 0.91
CA GLY A 9 -1.68 2.70 1.91
C GLY A 9 -2.56 1.58 2.46
N ARG A 10 -2.31 0.32 2.09
CA ARG A 10 -3.03 -0.83 2.65
C ARG A 10 -2.61 -1.09 4.11
N PRO A 11 -3.48 -1.66 4.96
CA PRO A 11 -3.11 -2.04 6.32
C PRO A 11 -1.90 -2.98 6.32
N LEU A 12 -0.91 -2.66 7.16
CA LEU A 12 0.30 -3.45 7.30
C LEU A 12 0.15 -4.35 8.54
N THR A 13 0.34 -5.65 8.35
CA THR A 13 0.28 -6.70 9.37
C THR A 13 1.56 -7.52 9.31
N THR A 14 1.85 -8.25 10.38
CA THR A 14 3.00 -9.17 10.42
C THR A 14 2.94 -10.22 9.31
N THR A 15 1.73 -10.62 8.92
CA THR A 15 1.47 -11.60 7.86
C THR A 15 1.65 -11.07 6.44
N ASN A 16 1.65 -9.75 6.25
CA ASN A 16 1.72 -9.14 4.92
C ASN A 16 2.91 -8.18 4.76
N ALA A 17 3.82 -8.15 5.73
CA ALA A 17 5.05 -7.39 5.70
C ALA A 17 5.96 -7.88 4.57
N GLY A 18 6.62 -6.95 3.87
CA GLY A 18 7.62 -7.29 2.87
C GLY A 18 8.91 -7.81 3.48
N THR A 19 9.90 -8.14 2.65
CA THR A 19 11.23 -8.59 3.10
C THR A 19 12.30 -7.58 2.73
N LYS A 20 13.27 -7.38 3.62
CA LYS A 20 14.51 -6.64 3.34
C LYS A 20 15.52 -7.59 2.68
N ALA A 21 16.62 -7.03 2.16
CA ALA A 21 17.68 -7.81 1.52
C ALA A 21 18.31 -8.88 2.43
N ASN A 22 18.26 -8.69 3.75
CA ASN A 22 18.75 -9.63 4.75
C ASN A 22 17.71 -10.71 5.16
N GLY A 23 16.52 -10.73 4.54
CA GLY A 23 15.43 -11.65 4.86
C GLY A 23 14.50 -11.19 5.99
N ASP A 24 14.82 -10.10 6.70
CA ASP A 24 13.97 -9.60 7.77
C ASP A 24 12.69 -8.95 7.25
N SER A 25 11.63 -8.98 8.06
CA SER A 25 10.39 -8.26 7.75
C SER A 25 10.59 -6.74 7.65
N SER A 26 9.96 -6.15 6.63
CA SER A 26 9.88 -4.71 6.45
C SER A 26 8.87 -4.11 7.43
N ASN A 27 9.29 -3.06 8.12
CA ASN A 27 8.44 -2.30 9.02
C ASN A 27 7.57 -1.24 8.31
N TYR A 28 7.78 -1.00 7.01
CA TYR A 28 7.20 0.13 6.28
C TYR A 28 6.38 -0.32 5.08
N TYR A 29 6.78 -1.42 4.44
CA TYR A 29 6.22 -1.86 3.18
C TYR A 29 5.65 -3.26 3.30
N CYS A 30 4.61 -3.50 2.52
CA CYS A 30 3.99 -4.80 2.43
C CYS A 30 4.64 -5.67 1.35
N ILE A 31 4.42 -6.98 1.43
CA ILE A 31 4.98 -7.98 0.52
C ILE A 31 4.64 -7.76 -0.95
N SER A 32 3.52 -7.09 -1.26
CA SER A 32 3.15 -6.82 -2.65
C SER A 32 3.77 -5.54 -3.22
N CYS A 33 4.49 -4.77 -2.40
CA CYS A 33 5.17 -3.57 -2.84
C CYS A 33 6.68 -3.70 -2.70
N TYR A 34 7.19 -4.50 -1.75
CA TYR A 34 8.61 -4.57 -1.44
C TYR A 34 8.99 -6.00 -1.02
N GLN A 35 9.98 -6.57 -1.71
CA GLN A 35 10.53 -7.89 -1.44
C GLN A 35 12.05 -7.86 -1.66
N ASP A 36 12.75 -8.61 -0.83
CA ASP A 36 14.20 -8.87 -0.93
C ASP A 36 15.04 -7.59 -1.05
N GLY A 37 14.61 -6.53 -0.38
CA GLY A 37 15.33 -5.26 -0.38
C GLY A 37 14.93 -4.30 -1.52
N ALA A 38 14.05 -4.70 -2.43
CA ALA A 38 13.67 -3.92 -3.60
C ALA A 38 12.14 -3.75 -3.74
N PHE A 39 11.73 -2.67 -4.40
CA PHE A 39 10.33 -2.54 -4.81
C PHE A 39 10.04 -3.54 -5.93
N THR A 40 8.92 -4.26 -5.83
CA THR A 40 8.53 -5.24 -6.86
C THR A 40 8.30 -4.57 -8.20
N ASP A 41 7.82 -3.32 -8.17
CA ASP A 41 7.59 -2.51 -9.35
C ASP A 41 8.10 -1.07 -9.10
N PRO A 42 9.35 -0.77 -9.50
CA PRO A 42 9.95 0.54 -9.28
C PRO A 42 9.36 1.63 -10.19
N THR A 43 8.83 1.25 -11.36
CA THR A 43 8.29 2.18 -12.36
C THR A 43 6.82 2.56 -12.13
N LEU A 44 6.14 1.95 -11.15
CA LEU A 44 4.75 2.31 -10.86
C LEU A 44 4.63 3.77 -10.45
N THR A 45 3.61 4.42 -11.00
CA THR A 45 3.21 5.77 -10.60
C THR A 45 2.20 5.75 -9.46
N ILE A 46 1.96 6.92 -8.85
CA ILE A 46 0.90 7.07 -7.83
C ILE A 46 -0.48 6.70 -8.39
N ASP A 47 -0.74 7.00 -9.68
CA ASP A 47 -2.01 6.69 -10.32
C ASP A 47 -2.20 5.20 -10.56
N ASP A 48 -1.13 4.47 -10.90
CA ASP A 48 -1.19 3.00 -11.02
C ASP A 48 -1.52 2.35 -9.68
N ILE A 49 -0.87 2.81 -8.61
CA ILE A 49 -1.14 2.33 -7.25
C ILE A 49 -2.57 2.69 -6.84
N LYS A 50 -3.03 3.89 -7.17
CA LYS A 50 -4.39 4.35 -6.90
C LYS A 50 -5.41 3.44 -7.60
N ALA A 51 -5.20 3.14 -8.89
CA ALA A 51 -6.06 2.24 -9.66
C ALA A 51 -6.08 0.82 -9.06
N LYS A 52 -4.90 0.28 -8.71
CA LYS A 52 -4.76 -1.03 -8.08
C LYS A 52 -5.49 -1.11 -6.74
N GLY A 53 -5.29 -0.13 -5.87
CA GLY A 53 -5.96 -0.07 -4.56
C GLY A 53 -7.48 0.11 -4.67
N ILE A 54 -7.95 0.95 -5.61
CA ILE A 54 -9.39 1.09 -5.88
C ILE A 54 -10.00 -0.24 -6.34
N LYS A 55 -9.31 -0.98 -7.20
CA LYS A 55 -9.73 -2.31 -7.67
C LYS A 55 -9.85 -3.28 -6.49
N GLU A 56 -8.84 -3.33 -5.63
CA GLU A 56 -8.86 -4.18 -4.42
C GLU A 56 -9.99 -3.80 -3.46
N ILE A 57 -10.21 -2.51 -3.20
CA ILE A 57 -11.30 -2.03 -2.33
C ILE A 57 -12.68 -2.42 -2.91
N LYS A 58 -12.87 -2.28 -4.22
CA LYS A 58 -14.12 -2.68 -4.90
C LYS A 58 -14.37 -4.19 -4.76
N GLN A 59 -13.34 -5.00 -4.93
CA GLN A 59 -13.39 -6.47 -4.84
C GLN A 59 -13.48 -7.00 -3.40
N SER A 60 -13.13 -6.19 -2.41
CA SER A 60 -13.21 -6.59 -1.00
C SER A 60 -14.64 -6.98 -0.58
N LYS A 61 -14.80 -7.88 0.39
CA LYS A 61 -16.12 -8.26 0.94
C LYS A 61 -16.67 -7.26 1.97
N MET A 62 -16.18 -6.02 1.97
CA MET A 62 -16.55 -5.00 2.95
C MET A 62 -17.96 -4.45 2.73
N ASN A 63 -18.56 -3.93 3.79
CA ASN A 63 -19.84 -3.20 3.71
C ASN A 63 -19.74 -1.98 2.78
N ILE A 64 -20.81 -1.70 2.04
CA ILE A 64 -20.80 -0.70 0.95
C ILE A 64 -20.45 0.71 1.46
N PHE A 65 -20.96 1.08 2.65
CA PHE A 65 -20.64 2.35 3.31
C PHE A 65 -19.14 2.48 3.61
N LYS A 66 -18.52 1.39 4.10
CA LYS A 66 -17.06 1.37 4.37
C LYS A 66 -16.25 1.45 3.08
N LYS A 67 -16.71 0.82 2.00
CA LYS A 67 -16.06 0.91 0.67
C LYS A 67 -16.08 2.32 0.13
N ILE A 68 -17.26 2.96 0.12
CA ILE A 68 -17.42 4.34 -0.37
C ILE A 68 -16.51 5.29 0.42
N PHE A 69 -16.53 5.18 1.75
CA PHE A 69 -15.64 5.96 2.62
C PHE A 69 -14.16 5.73 2.30
N LEU A 70 -13.74 4.46 2.16
CA LEU A 70 -12.36 4.15 1.82
C LEU A 70 -11.95 4.73 0.48
N LEU A 71 -12.78 4.59 -0.55
CA LEU A 71 -12.52 5.09 -1.90
C LEU A 71 -12.37 6.61 -1.94
N ILE A 72 -13.21 7.35 -1.20
CA ILE A 72 -13.13 8.81 -1.10
C ILE A 72 -11.84 9.23 -0.39
N CYS A 73 -11.47 8.58 0.71
CA CYS A 73 -10.29 8.95 1.50
C CYS A 73 -8.97 8.31 1.00
N TYR A 74 -9.00 7.47 -0.03
CA TYR A 74 -7.82 6.74 -0.52
C TYR A 74 -6.81 7.66 -1.25
N PRO A 75 -7.22 8.54 -2.19
CA PRO A 75 -6.29 9.40 -2.92
C PRO A 75 -5.53 10.35 -1.99
N SER A 76 -6.23 11.01 -1.05
CA SER A 76 -5.61 11.91 -0.07
C SER A 76 -4.68 11.18 0.90
N ARG A 77 -4.90 9.89 1.15
CA ARG A 77 -3.96 9.08 1.93
C ARG A 77 -2.70 8.76 1.14
N LEU A 78 -2.82 8.42 -0.14
CA LEU A 78 -1.67 8.08 -0.98
C LEU A 78 -0.67 9.23 -1.08
N GLN A 79 -1.13 10.47 -1.23
CA GLN A 79 -0.27 11.66 -1.29
C GLN A 79 0.56 11.90 -0.01
N ARG A 80 0.16 11.34 1.14
CA ARG A 80 0.87 11.51 2.41
C ARG A 80 1.91 10.42 2.70
N LEU A 81 1.93 9.36 1.90
CA LEU A 81 2.84 8.23 2.09
C LEU A 81 4.26 8.58 1.69
N ASP A 82 5.24 8.01 2.39
CA ASP A 82 6.65 8.40 2.22
C ASP A 82 7.17 8.17 0.79
N ARG A 83 6.65 7.19 0.04
CA ARG A 83 7.04 6.98 -1.37
C ARG A 83 6.62 8.12 -2.31
N TRP A 84 5.55 8.85 -1.97
CA TRP A 84 4.91 9.83 -2.86
C TRP A 84 4.92 11.27 -2.32
N ARG A 85 5.47 11.48 -1.11
CA ARG A 85 5.44 12.79 -0.43
C ARG A 85 6.21 13.88 -1.18
N GLU A 86 7.06 13.53 -2.14
CA GLU A 86 7.92 14.46 -2.88
C GLU A 86 7.49 14.69 -4.34
N SER A 87 6.25 14.31 -4.72
CA SER A 87 5.72 14.46 -6.09
C SER A 87 4.72 15.60 -6.23
#